data_AF-A0A502G3D5-F1
#
_entry.id   AF-A0A502G3D5-F1
#
_cell.length_a   1.000
_cell.length_b   1.000
_cell.length_c   1.000
_cell.angle_alpha   90.00
_cell.angle_beta   90.00
_cell.angle_gamma   90.00
#
_symmetry.space_group_name_H-M   'P 1'
#
loop_
_entity.id
_entity.type
_entity.pdbx_description
1 polymer ?
#
loop_
_entity_poly.entity_id
_entity_poly.type
_entity_poly.pdbx_seq_one_letter_code
_entity_poly.pdbx_strand_id
1 'polypeptide(L)' 'MAGIEPYGSPRKVWVEDGHVLVESYDGKIVSMTPEVAIDLGRTISEAGTESLINKVLEKSAEAEADVSVQSDREP' A
#
# COMPACT_ATOMS: atom_id res chain seq x y z
N MET A 1 2.93 19.90 -6.93
CA MET A 1 3.06 18.48 -7.31
C MET A 1 3.26 17.68 -6.04
N ALA A 2 2.45 16.65 -5.80
CA ALA A 2 2.68 15.75 -4.68
C ALA A 2 3.87 14.84 -5.03
N GLY A 3 4.94 14.90 -4.25
CA GLY A 3 6.06 13.97 -4.37
C GLY A 3 5.67 12.63 -3.76
N ILE A 4 6.02 11.53 -4.41
CA ILE A 4 5.87 10.19 -3.85
C ILE A 4 7.10 9.94 -2.96
N GLU A 5 6.92 9.98 -1.64
CA GLU A 5 7.94 9.49 -0.73
C GLU A 5 7.91 7.95 -0.69
N PRO A 6 9.07 7.28 -0.83
CA PRO A 6 9.12 5.83 -1.02
C PRO A 6 8.66 5.03 0.21
N TYR A 7 8.73 5.62 1.41
CA TYR A 7 8.27 5.01 2.65
C TYR A 7 7.69 6.10 3.56
N GLY A 8 6.37 6.27 3.56
CA GLY A 8 5.70 7.21 4.45
C GLY A 8 5.89 6.81 5.92
N SER A 9 6.14 7.77 6.81
CA SER A 9 6.14 7.51 8.25
C SER A 9 4.75 7.03 8.71
N PRO A 10 4.65 6.12 9.70
CA PRO A 10 3.36 5.71 10.25
C PRO A 10 2.56 6.92 10.71
N ARG A 11 1.36 7.09 10.15
CA ARG A 11 0.45 8.17 10.52
C ARG A 11 -0.09 7.89 11.93
N LYS A 12 -0.13 8.89 12.81
CA LYS A 12 -0.81 8.74 14.11
C LYS A 12 -2.31 8.71 13.87
N VAL A 13 -2.97 7.73 14.47
CA VAL A 13 -4.43 7.55 14.44
C VAL A 13 -4.92 7.42 15.87
N TRP A 14 -5.95 8.18 16.24
CA TRP A 14 -6.58 8.10 17.56
C TRP A 14 -8.08 8.43 17.48
N VAL A 15 -8.78 8.21 18.59
CA VAL A 15 -10.21 8.50 18.72
C VAL A 15 -10.40 9.60 19.75
N GLU A 16 -11.15 10.64 19.40
CA GLU A 16 -11.50 11.76 20.27
C GLU A 16 -12.91 12.23 19.93
N ASP A 17 -13.74 12.43 20.97
CA ASP A 17 -15.13 12.91 20.84
C ASP A 17 -15.97 12.16 19.78
N GLY A 18 -15.84 10.83 19.72
CA GLY A 18 -16.56 9.99 18.77
C GLY A 18 -16.07 10.07 17.32
N HIS A 19 -15.01 10.82 17.06
CA HIS A 19 -14.38 10.96 15.75
C HIS A 19 -13.05 10.20 15.70
N VAL A 20 -12.65 9.80 14.50
CA VAL A 20 -11.33 9.25 14.22
C VAL A 20 -10.45 10.36 13.66
N LEU A 21 -9.29 10.58 14.27
CA LEU A 21 -8.35 11.61 13.87
C LEU A 21 -7.11 10.96 13.28
N VAL A 22 -6.64 11.52 12.16
CA VAL A 22 -5.44 11.06 11.45
C VAL A 22 -4.52 12.25 11.24
N GLU A 23 -3.29 12.16 11.73
CA GLU A 23 -2.23 13.12 11.40
C GLU A 23 -1.80 12.91 9.94
N SER A 24 -1.84 13.95 9.11
CA SER A 24 -1.40 13.91 7.72
C SER A 24 0.10 14.13 7.58
N TYR A 25 0.62 13.86 6.38
CA TYR A 25 2.06 14.00 6.10
C TYR A 25 2.58 15.43 6.26
N ASP A 26 1.70 16.44 6.12
CA ASP A 26 1.99 17.86 6.32
C ASP A 26 1.70 18.32 7.75
N GLY A 27 1.49 17.38 8.69
CA GLY A 27 1.25 17.65 10.11
C GLY A 27 -0.15 18.19 10.43
N LYS A 28 -1.06 18.24 9.45
CA LYS A 28 -2.46 18.60 9.72
C LYS A 28 -3.19 17.43 10.37
N ILE A 29 -4.27 17.72 11.08
CA ILE A 29 -5.12 16.69 11.66
C ILE A 29 -6.42 16.64 10.86
N VAL A 30 -6.72 15.47 10.30
CA VAL A 30 -7.97 15.19 9.61
C VAL A 30 -8.89 14.50 10.60
N SER A 31 -10.05 15.10 10.89
CA SER A 31 -11.12 14.48 11.68
C SER A 31 -12.13 13.81 10.76
N MET A 32 -12.52 12.59 11.11
CA MET A 32 -13.40 11.73 10.32
C MET A 32 -14.49 11.15 11.22
N THR A 33 -15.69 10.98 10.67
CA THR A 33 -16.71 10.18 11.37
C THR A 33 -16.30 8.69 11.33
N PRO A 34 -16.82 7.86 12.25
CA PRO A 34 -16.52 6.43 12.27
C PRO A 34 -16.79 5.73 10.94
N GLU A 35 -17.88 6.09 10.25
CA GLU A 35 -18.28 5.49 8.98
C GLU A 35 -17.23 5.73 7.88
N VAL A 36 -16.74 6.97 7.78
CA VAL A 36 -15.71 7.33 6.79
C VAL A 36 -14.37 6.68 7.13
N ALA A 37 -14.04 6.57 8.42
CA ALA A 37 -12.81 5.90 8.84
C ALA A 37 -12.81 4.40 8.51
N ILE A 38 -13.95 3.73 8.68
CA ILE A 38 -14.12 2.31 8.32
C ILE A 38 -13.97 2.12 6.81
N ASP A 39 -14.63 2.95 6.01
CA ASP A 39 -14.57 2.88 4.55
C ASP A 39 -13.15 3.14 4.01
N LEU A 40 -12.47 4.15 4.57
CA LEU A 40 -11.07 4.43 4.25
C LEU A 40 -10.16 3.26 4.60
N GLY A 41 -10.31 2.68 5.79
CA GLY A 41 -9.51 1.53 6.22
C GLY A 41 -9.70 0.32 5.30
N ARG A 42 -10.94 0.06 4.87
CA ARG A 42 -11.26 -0.99 3.91
C ARG A 42 -10.58 -0.74 2.56
N THR A 43 -10.71 0.47 2.02
CA THR A 43 -10.12 0.85 0.73
C THR A 43 -8.59 0.72 0.75
N ILE A 44 -7.94 1.16 1.83
CA ILE A 44 -6.48 1.03 2.01
C ILE A 44 -6.08 -0.45 2.09
N SER A 45 -6.85 -1.26 2.81
CA SER A 45 -6.59 -2.70 2.92
C SER A 45 -6.71 -3.39 1.57
N GLU A 46 -7.75 -3.10 0.80
CA GLU A 46 -7.97 -3.66 -0.54
C GLU A 46 -6.82 -3.29 -1.49
N ALA A 47 -6.45 -2.00 -1.56
CA ALA A 47 -5.32 -1.55 -2.37
C ALA A 47 -3.97 -2.16 -1.93
N GLY A 48 -3.77 -2.33 -0.63
CA GLY A 48 -2.60 -3.01 -0.07
C GLY A 48 -2.54 -4.49 -0.46
N THR A 49 -3.67 -5.20 -0.40
CA THR A 49 -3.80 -6.58 -0.84
C THR A 49 -3.53 -6.72 -2.34
N GLU A 50 -4.10 -5.87 -3.18
CA GLU A 50 -3.81 -5.85 -4.62
C GLU A 50 -2.33 -5.62 -4.90
N SER A 51 -1.69 -4.68 -4.18
CA SER A 51 -0.25 -4.42 -4.31
C SER A 51 0.61 -5.64 -3.95
N LEU A 52 0.23 -6.38 -2.90
CA LEU A 52 0.92 -7.61 -2.50
C LEU A 52 0.73 -8.73 -3.53
N ILE A 53 -0.47 -8.89 -4.08
CA ILE A 53 -0.75 -9.87 -5.14
C ILE A 53 0.09 -9.56 -6.37
N ASN A 54 0.13 -8.30 -6.80
CA ASN A 54 0.93 -7.88 -7.95
C ASN A 54 2.42 -8.18 -7.74
N LYS A 55 2.96 -7.89 -6.56
CA LYS A 55 4.35 -8.24 -6.22
C LYS A 55 4.65 -9.74 -6.32
N VAL A 56 3.70 -10.60 -5.95
CA VAL A 56 3.86 -12.05 -6.06
C VAL A 56 3.83 -12.49 -7.53
N LEU A 57 2.90 -11.95 -8.32
CA LEU A 57 2.79 -12.25 -9.75
C LEU A 57 4.01 -11.78 -10.53
N GLU A 58 4.52 -10.56 -10.27
CA GLU A 58 5.74 -10.05 -10.89
C GLU A 58 6.95 -10.94 -10.59
N LYS A 59 7.11 -11.34 -9.32
CA LYS A 59 8.19 -12.24 -8.90
C LYS A 59 8.09 -13.63 -9.55
N SER A 60 6.88 -14.14 -9.76
CA SER A 60 6.66 -15.40 -10.49
C SER A 60 7.02 -15.26 -11.97
N ALA A 61 6.64 -14.17 -12.63
CA ALA A 61 6.97 -13.92 -14.03
C ALA A 61 8.48 -13.74 -14.27
N GLU A 62 9.20 -13.08 -13.36
CA GLU A 62 10.67 -12.99 -13.41
C GLU A 62 11.34 -14.37 -13.26
N ALA A 63 10.80 -15.24 -12.39
CA ALA A 63 11.32 -16.59 -12.21
C ALA A 63 11.09 -17.49 -13.44
N GLU A 64 9.99 -17.33 -14.17
CA GLU A 64 9.70 -18.08 -15.40
C GLU A 64 10.53 -17.60 -16.60
N ALA A 65 10.86 -16.30 -16.64
CA ALA A 65 11.74 -15.73 -17.64
C ALA A 65 13.20 -16.20 -17.47
N ASP A 66 13.71 -16.33 -16.23
CA ASP A 66 15.08 -16.80 -15.96
C ASP A 66 15.30 -18.28 -16.36
N VAL A 67 14.27 -19.12 -16.19
CA VAL A 67 14.30 -20.54 -16.60
C VAL A 67 14.31 -20.72 -18.12
N SER A 68 13.64 -19.83 -18.86
CA SER A 68 13.57 -19.91 -20.33
C SER A 68 14.88 -19.51 -21.01
N VAL A 69 15.68 -18.62 -20.40
CA VAL A 69 16.97 -18.17 -20.96
C VAL A 69 18.09 -19.21 -20.75
N GLN A 70 17.94 -20.16 -19.81
CA GLN A 70 18.93 -21.19 -19.53
C GLN A 70 18.80 -22.45 -20.40
N SER A 71 17.66 -22.68 -21.09
CA SER A 71 17.49 -23.83 -22.00
C SER A 71 18.07 -23.64 -23.40
N ASP A 72 18.48 -22.42 -23.77
CA ASP A 72 19.02 -22.09 -25.11
C ASP A 72 20.55 -22.05 -25.17
N ARG A 73 21.26 -22.49 -24.11
CA ARG A 73 22.73 -22.42 -24.01
C ARG A 73 23.38 -23.79 -23.81
N GLU A 74 23.15 -24.71 -24.75
CA GLU A 74 24.07 -25.83 -25.01
C GLU A 74 24.85 -25.56 -26.30
N PRO A 75 26.17 -25.78 -26.28
CA PRO A 75 26.72 -26.88 -27.08
C PRO A 75 27.64 -27.82 -26.30
#